data_AF-A0A937ZUM8-F1
#
_entry.id   AF-A0A937ZUM8-F1
#
_cell.length_a   1.000
_cell.length_b   1.000
_cell.length_c   1.000
_cell.angle_alpha   90.00
_cell.angle_beta   90.00
_cell.angle_gamma   90.00
#
_symmetry.space_group_name_H-M   'P 1'
#
loop_
_entity.id
_entity.type
_entity.pdbx_description
1 polymer ?
#
loop_
_entity_poly.entity_id
_entity_poly.type
_entity_poly.pdbx_seq_one_letter_code
_entity_poly.pdbx_strand_id
1 'polypeptide(L)' 'MNLEKFTDRAKGFIHSAQTVAIRMNRQRIAPEHILKALLEDSEGMASGLIQRAGGNAAIAQAEVDKAL' A
#
# COMPACT_ATOMS: atom_id res chain seq x y z
N MET A 1 -16.20 6.37 -1.46
CA MET A 1 -15.39 6.53 -0.23
C MET A 1 -15.34 8.01 0.10
N ASN A 2 -15.67 8.43 1.32
CA ASN A 2 -15.53 9.84 1.71
C ASN A 2 -14.10 10.06 2.25
N LEU A 3 -13.23 10.66 1.42
CA LEU A 3 -11.82 10.88 1.73
C LEU A 3 -11.60 11.99 2.78
N GLU A 4 -12.59 12.85 3.00
CA GLU A 4 -12.49 13.97 3.95
C GLU A 4 -12.40 13.49 5.41
N LYS A 5 -12.87 12.27 5.68
CA LYS A 5 -12.80 11.64 7.01
C LYS A 5 -11.43 11.04 7.34
N PHE A 6 -10.51 10.97 6.39
CA PHE A 6 -9.20 10.37 6.58
C PHE A 6 -8.18 11.41 7.05
N THR A 7 -7.16 10.94 7.75
CA THR A 7 -5.97 11.76 8.03
C THR A 7 -5.26 12.11 6.72
N ASP A 8 -4.49 13.19 6.72
CA ASP A 8 -3.75 13.60 5.51
C ASP A 8 -2.73 12.54 5.09
N ARG A 9 -2.14 11.82 6.07
CA ARG A 9 -1.30 10.65 5.79
C ARG A 9 -2.06 9.55 5.04
N ALA A 10 -3.27 9.20 5.50
CA ALA A 10 -4.06 8.17 4.84
C ALA A 10 -4.51 8.59 3.43
N LYS A 11 -4.83 9.87 3.21
CA LYS A 11 -5.08 10.41 1.86
C LYS A 11 -3.83 10.28 0.98
N GLY A 12 -2.64 10.54 1.52
CA GLY A 12 -1.36 10.35 0.84
C GLY A 12 -1.17 8.91 0.34
N PHE A 13 -1.49 7.91 1.18
CA PHE A 13 -1.42 6.51 0.76
C PHE A 13 -2.42 6.15 -0.35
N ILE A 14 -3.63 6.69 -0.30
CA ILE A 14 -4.64 6.48 -1.35
C ILE A 14 -4.16 7.07 -2.68
N HIS A 15 -3.53 8.24 -2.66
CA HIS A 15 -2.93 8.85 -3.85
C HIS A 15 -1.75 8.02 -4.39
N SER A 16 -0.88 7.53 -3.51
CA SER A 16 0.22 6.62 -3.90
C SER A 16 -0.33 5.33 -4.54
N ALA A 17 -1.34 4.71 -3.93
CA ALA A 17 -2.02 3.54 -4.46
C ALA A 17 -2.64 3.78 -5.84
N GLN A 18 -3.22 4.97 -6.08
CA GLN A 18 -3.71 5.36 -7.41
C GLN A 18 -2.58 5.40 -8.44
N THR A 19 -1.42 5.92 -8.05
CA THR A 19 -0.23 5.98 -8.91
C THR A 19 0.29 4.57 -9.22
N VAL A 20 0.22 3.63 -8.26
CA VAL A 20 0.52 2.21 -8.50
C VAL A 20 -0.47 1.62 -9.51
N ALA A 21 -1.78 1.82 -9.33
CA ALA A 21 -2.80 1.28 -10.23
C ALA A 21 -2.62 1.76 -11.68
N ILE A 22 -2.34 3.05 -11.87
CA ILE A 22 -2.08 3.63 -13.20
C ILE A 22 -0.84 2.99 -13.83
N ARG A 23 0.26 2.83 -13.07
CA ARG A 23 1.49 2.18 -13.55
C ARG A 23 1.25 0.73 -13.98
N MET A 24 0.33 0.03 -13.32
CA MET A 24 -0.05 -1.35 -13.64
C MET A 24 -1.19 -1.44 -14.66
N ASN A 25 -1.56 -0.33 -15.31
CA ASN A 25 -2.63 -0.24 -16.30
C ASN A 25 -4.00 -0.75 -15.78
N ARG A 26 -4.27 -0.56 -14.47
CA ARG A 26 -5.54 -0.90 -13.80
C ARG A 26 -6.35 0.37 -13.57
N GLN A 27 -7.57 0.42 -14.11
CA GLN A 27 -8.45 1.60 -13.99
C GLN A 27 -9.04 1.81 -12.60
N ARG A 28 -9.07 0.77 -11.75
CA ARG A 28 -9.62 0.83 -10.40
C ARG A 28 -8.55 0.52 -9.38
N ILE A 29 -8.54 1.30 -8.31
CA ILE A 29 -7.77 0.99 -7.11
C ILE A 29 -8.39 -0.26 -6.48
N ALA A 30 -7.52 -1.22 -6.17
CA ALA A 30 -7.83 -2.48 -5.50
C ALA A 30 -6.93 -2.62 -4.25
N PRO A 31 -7.28 -3.48 -3.28
CA PRO A 31 -6.55 -3.61 -2.02
C PRO A 31 -5.04 -3.82 -2.18
N GLU A 32 -4.62 -4.51 -3.23
CA GLU A 32 -3.22 -4.81 -3.57
C GLU A 32 -2.42 -3.52 -3.83
N HIS A 33 -3.02 -2.54 -4.50
CA HIS A 33 -2.39 -1.24 -4.76
C HIS A 33 -2.19 -0.45 -3.46
N ILE A 34 -3.14 -0.56 -2.53
CA ILE A 34 -3.05 0.09 -1.21
C ILE A 34 -1.95 -0.58 -0.40
N LEU A 35 -1.90 -1.92 -0.40
CA LEU A 35 -0.87 -2.68 0.29
C LEU A 35 0.52 -2.34 -0.25
N LYS A 36 0.70 -2.30 -1.58
CA LYS A 36 1.96 -1.88 -2.22
C LYS A 36 2.39 -0.48 -1.78
N ALA A 37 1.47 0.49 -1.80
CA ALA A 37 1.75 1.86 -1.34
C ALA A 37 2.13 1.96 0.14
N LEU A 38 1.56 1.10 1.00
CA LEU A 38 1.87 1.06 2.43
C LEU A 38 3.23 0.39 2.71
N LEU A 39 3.58 -0.65 1.95
CA LEU A 39 4.85 -1.38 2.12
C LEU A 39 6.06 -0.61 1.56
N GLU A 40 5.85 0.18 0.50
CA GLU A 40 6.87 1.05 -0.12
C GLU A 40 7.03 2.41 0.58
N ASP A 41 6.28 2.65 1.65
CA ASP A 41 6.38 3.87 2.44
C ASP A 41 7.78 4.02 3.04
N SER A 42 8.42 5.18 2.84
CA SER A 42 9.78 5.43 3.33
C SER A 42 9.89 5.44 4.86
N GLU A 43 8.79 5.72 5.56
CA GLU A 43 8.74 5.62 7.02
C GLU A 43 8.57 4.18 7.52
N GLY A 44 8.28 3.22 6.63
CA GLY A 44 8.34 1.79 6.92
C GLY A 44 7.33 1.29 7.96
N MET A 45 6.26 2.05 8.25
CA MET A 45 5.33 1.69 9.33
C MET A 45 4.64 0.33 9.10
N ALA A 46 4.11 0.06 7.91
CA ALA A 46 3.42 -1.19 7.63
C ALA A 46 4.38 -2.39 7.71
N SER A 47 5.55 -2.27 7.10
CA SER A 47 6.62 -3.28 7.15
C SER A 47 7.08 -3.55 8.59
N GLY A 48 7.25 -2.51 9.39
CA GLY A 48 7.61 -2.62 10.81
C GLY A 48 6.52 -3.30 11.65
N LEU A 49 5.23 -3.00 11.39
CA LEU A 49 4.12 -3.67 12.07
C LEU A 49 4.06 -5.16 11.73
N ILE A 50 4.25 -5.53 10.46
CA ILE A 50 4.30 -6.94 10.04
C ILE A 50 5.42 -7.67 10.79
N GLN A 51 6.62 -7.09 10.82
CA GLN A 51 7.77 -7.68 11.52
C GLN A 51 7.52 -7.84 13.03
N ARG A 52 6.95 -6.82 13.68
CA ARG A 52 6.62 -6.86 15.11
C ARG A 52 5.53 -7.86 15.46
N ALA A 53 4.65 -8.16 14.51
CA ALA A 53 3.66 -9.22 14.63
C ALA A 53 4.25 -10.62 14.38
N GLY A 54 5.55 -10.75 14.10
CA GLY A 54 6.23 -12.02 13.78
C GLY A 54 6.13 -12.42 12.30
N GLY A 55 5.61 -11.54 11.44
CA GLY A 55 5.54 -11.75 10.00
C GLY A 55 6.79 -11.34 9.25
N ASN A 56 6.86 -11.70 7.96
CA ASN A 56 7.96 -11.30 7.08
C ASN A 56 7.46 -10.27 6.05
N ALA A 57 7.84 -9.00 6.26
CA ALA A 57 7.47 -7.91 5.36
C ALA A 57 8.04 -8.07 3.93
N ALA A 58 9.20 -8.71 3.77
CA ALA A 58 9.78 -8.96 2.46
C ALA A 58 8.95 -9.98 1.65
N ILE A 59 8.37 -10.98 2.32
CA ILE A 59 7.41 -11.90 1.67
C ILE A 59 6.15 -11.15 1.28
N ALA A 60 5.59 -10.32 2.18
CA ALA A 60 4.42 -9.51 1.86
C ALA A 60 4.65 -8.59 0.64
N GLN A 61 5.84 -7.98 0.55
CA GLN A 61 6.24 -7.17 -0.60
C GLN A 61 6.34 -8.00 -1.89
N ALA A 62 7.00 -9.16 -1.83
CA ALA A 62 7.15 -10.02 -2.99
C ALA A 62 5.79 -10.57 -3.50
N GLU A 63 4.88 -10.92 -2.60
CA GLU A 63 3.57 -11.45 -2.97
C GLU A 63 2.64 -10.38 -3.53
N VAL A 64 2.67 -9.14 -3.00
CA VAL A 64 1.88 -8.05 -3.59
C VAL A 64 2.39 -7.70 -4.99
N ASP A 65 3.70 -7.77 -5.22
CA ASP A 65 4.30 -7.49 -6.53
C ASP A 65 3.90 -8.51 -7.59
N LYS A 66 3.69 -9.77 -7.20
CA LYS A 66 3.18 -10.82 -8.09
C LYS A 66 1.70 -10.65 -8.43
N ALA A 67 0.93 -9.98 -7.56
CA ALA A 67 -0.52 -9.84 -7.69
C ALA A 67 -0.94 -8.65 -8.58
N LEU A 68 -0.03 -7.71 -8.83
CA LEU A 68 -0.27 -6.47 -9.60
C LEU A 68 -0.03 -6.68 -11.11
#